data_AF-A0A2K1QSL1-F1
#
_entry.id   AF-A0A2K1QSL1-F1
#
_cell.length_a   1.000
_cell.length_b   1.000
_cell.length_c   1.000
_cell.angle_alpha   90.00
_cell.angle_beta   90.00
_cell.angle_gamma   90.00
#
_symmetry.space_group_name_H-M   'P 1'
#
loop_
_entity.id
_entity.type
_entity.pdbx_description
1 polymer ?
#
loop_
_entity_poly.entity_id
_entity_poly.type
_entity_poly.pdbx_seq_one_letter_code
_entity_poly.pdbx_strand_id
1 'polypeptide(L)'
;MSKSSPPKHEMVYFPGLTSEVRSFGVFRKVMHTGLFSQLVTMEIPVGGDIGDEVHTVDQVLIFTSGTGKAVVAGKEQNVKASDVVVVPAGTQHQFYNTSKDKPLELVTVYSPAEHDVKTVHKTKEEGDELEESGQDEAPEWSQQSKDENEKQGRVKESGGPYDGGDDGRHEKT
;
A
#
# COMPACT_ATOMS: atom_id res chain seq x y z
N MET A 1 5.13 14.23 -10.79
CA MET A 1 3.76 13.81 -11.15
C MET A 1 3.80 12.74 -12.22
N SER A 2 3.78 11.47 -11.79
CA SER A 2 3.70 10.32 -12.69
C SER A 2 2.40 10.32 -13.48
N LYS A 3 2.57 10.26 -14.80
CA LYS A 3 1.51 10.29 -15.81
C LYS A 3 0.89 8.90 -16.02
N SER A 4 0.68 8.12 -14.95
CA SER A 4 -0.02 6.85 -15.08
C SER A 4 -1.53 7.09 -15.14
N SER A 5 -2.22 6.44 -16.07
CA SER A 5 -3.69 6.44 -16.10
C SER A 5 -4.27 5.72 -14.87
N PRO A 6 -5.51 6.03 -14.47
CA PRO A 6 -6.27 5.21 -13.53
C PRO A 6 -6.32 3.73 -13.96
N PRO A 7 -6.51 2.79 -13.01
CA PRO A 7 -6.60 1.37 -13.33
C PRO A 7 -7.84 1.07 -14.18
N LYS A 8 -7.79 -0.04 -14.91
CA LYS A 8 -8.96 -0.63 -15.57
C LYS A 8 -9.84 -1.36 -14.55
N HIS A 9 -11.12 -1.57 -14.87
CA HIS A 9 -12.05 -2.35 -14.05
C HIS A 9 -11.89 -3.85 -14.33
N GLU A 10 -10.70 -4.38 -14.08
CA GLU A 10 -10.36 -5.78 -14.25
C GLU A 10 -9.80 -6.40 -12.97
N MET A 11 -9.86 -7.73 -12.86
CA MET A 11 -9.28 -8.42 -11.71
C MET A 11 -7.76 -8.26 -11.70
N VAL A 12 -7.23 -7.77 -10.58
CA VAL A 12 -5.80 -7.85 -10.27
C VAL A 12 -5.59 -8.97 -9.26
N TYR A 13 -4.87 -10.02 -9.67
CA TYR A 13 -4.70 -11.24 -8.89
C TYR A 13 -3.22 -11.50 -8.57
N PHE A 14 -2.91 -11.59 -7.28
CA PHE A 14 -1.56 -11.88 -6.78
C PHE A 14 -1.53 -13.24 -6.08
N PRO A 15 -1.25 -14.35 -6.80
CA PRO A 15 -1.24 -15.68 -6.20
C PRO A 15 -0.15 -15.78 -5.11
N GLY A 16 -0.57 -16.16 -3.90
CA GLY A 16 0.35 -16.40 -2.79
C GLY A 16 1.01 -15.15 -2.20
N LEU A 17 0.50 -13.94 -2.48
CA LEU A 17 1.07 -12.69 -1.99
C LEU A 17 1.25 -12.65 -0.47
N THR A 18 0.29 -13.22 0.27
CA THR A 18 0.30 -13.28 1.73
C THR A 18 0.78 -14.62 2.27
N SER A 19 1.38 -15.48 1.42
CA SER A 19 1.91 -16.75 1.89
C SER A 19 3.13 -16.54 2.78
N GLU A 20 3.43 -17.52 3.65
CA GLU A 20 4.62 -17.47 4.52
C GLU A 20 5.94 -17.73 3.77
N VAL A 21 5.89 -17.92 2.44
CA VAL A 21 7.06 -18.16 1.61
C VAL A 21 7.66 -16.81 1.19
N ARG A 22 8.84 -16.47 1.76
CA ARG A 22 9.58 -15.22 1.52
C ARG A 22 9.73 -14.89 0.04
N SER A 23 9.46 -13.65 -0.38
CA SER A 23 9.74 -13.26 -1.77
C SER A 23 9.77 -11.75 -2.13
N PHE A 24 9.75 -10.78 -1.20
CA PHE A 24 9.63 -9.37 -1.61
C PHE A 24 10.97 -8.77 -2.08
N GLY A 25 12.05 -8.96 -1.33
CA GLY A 25 13.43 -8.68 -1.74
C GLY A 25 13.80 -7.20 -1.91
N VAL A 26 12.88 -6.28 -1.59
CA VAL A 26 13.07 -4.83 -1.62
C VAL A 26 12.33 -4.19 -0.45
N PHE A 27 12.80 -3.04 0.02
CA PHE A 27 12.23 -2.35 1.16
C PHE A 27 10.76 -1.97 0.96
N ARG A 28 10.42 -1.41 -0.20
CA ARG A 28 9.05 -1.00 -0.54
C ARG A 28 8.79 -1.23 -2.03
N LYS A 29 7.61 -1.75 -2.35
CA LYS A 29 7.16 -1.87 -3.74
C LYS A 29 5.66 -1.70 -3.85
N VAL A 30 5.22 -0.75 -4.68
CA VAL A 30 3.82 -0.61 -5.05
C VAL A 30 3.43 -1.75 -5.98
N MET A 31 2.42 -2.53 -5.57
CA MET A 31 1.91 -3.68 -6.31
C MET A 31 0.71 -3.29 -7.16
N HIS A 32 -0.18 -2.44 -6.63
CA HIS A 32 -1.34 -1.94 -7.35
C HIS A 32 -1.81 -0.61 -6.75
N THR A 33 -2.19 0.34 -7.60
CA THR A 33 -2.84 1.59 -7.17
C THR A 33 -4.24 1.65 -7.75
N GLY A 34 -5.24 1.63 -6.86
CA GLY A 34 -6.66 1.79 -7.13
C GLY A 34 -7.10 3.25 -7.01
N LEU A 35 -8.37 3.54 -7.35
CA LEU A 35 -8.94 4.88 -7.17
C LEU A 35 -9.02 5.32 -5.70
N PHE A 36 -9.12 4.35 -4.77
CA PHE A 36 -9.34 4.62 -3.34
C PHE A 36 -8.33 3.95 -2.42
N SER A 37 -7.42 3.13 -2.97
CA SER A 37 -6.48 2.36 -2.15
C SER A 37 -5.22 1.98 -2.92
N GLN A 38 -4.10 1.83 -2.22
CA GLN A 38 -2.85 1.36 -2.80
C GLN A 38 -2.33 0.14 -2.04
N LEU A 39 -2.05 -0.93 -2.77
CA LEU A 39 -1.46 -2.17 -2.25
C LEU A 39 0.05 -2.13 -2.43
N VAL A 40 0.78 -2.32 -1.34
CA VAL A 40 2.24 -2.24 -1.27
C VAL A 40 2.79 -3.45 -0.52
N THR A 41 3.96 -3.92 -0.92
CA THR A 41 4.73 -4.94 -0.18
C THR A 41 5.98 -4.32 0.41
N MET A 42 6.36 -4.74 1.61
CA MET A 42 7.58 -4.26 2.27
C MET A 42 8.38 -5.41 2.89
N GLU A 43 9.70 -5.31 2.82
CA GLU A 43 10.64 -6.20 3.51
C GLU A 43 11.61 -5.36 4.36
N ILE A 44 11.48 -5.48 5.68
CA ILE A 44 12.30 -4.72 6.63
C ILE A 44 13.47 -5.61 7.09
N PRO A 45 14.73 -5.21 6.85
CA PRO A 45 15.89 -6.02 7.20
C PRO A 45 15.98 -6.28 8.70
N VAL A 46 16.75 -7.29 9.09
CA VAL A 46 16.98 -7.63 10.51
C VAL A 46 17.51 -6.41 11.26
N GLY A 47 16.82 -6.02 12.34
CA GLY A 47 17.15 -4.84 13.14
C GLY A 47 16.81 -3.50 12.51
N GLY A 48 16.22 -3.49 11.30
CA GLY A 48 15.73 -2.28 10.65
C GLY A 48 14.33 -1.88 11.09
N ASP A 49 13.86 -0.77 10.52
CA ASP A 49 12.54 -0.19 10.77
C ASP A 49 11.96 0.46 9.50
N ILE A 50 10.69 0.89 9.56
CA ILE A 50 10.02 1.55 8.43
C ILE A 50 10.34 3.04 8.39
N GLY A 51 10.30 3.72 9.53
CA GLY A 51 10.34 5.18 9.62
C GLY A 51 9.34 5.70 10.66
N ASP A 52 9.64 6.85 11.27
CA ASP A 52 8.70 7.52 12.18
C ASP A 52 7.74 8.37 11.33
N GLU A 53 6.63 7.75 10.94
CA GLU A 53 5.77 8.24 9.87
C GLU A 53 4.48 8.88 10.41
N VAL A 54 4.00 9.90 9.68
CA VAL A 54 2.66 10.47 9.82
C VAL A 54 2.16 10.83 8.42
N HIS A 55 1.10 10.17 7.96
CA HIS A 55 0.45 10.47 6.68
C HIS A 55 -1.03 10.76 6.85
N THR A 56 -1.63 11.42 5.86
CA THR A 56 -3.05 11.85 5.89
C THR A 56 -4.02 10.77 5.40
N VAL A 57 -3.51 9.59 5.09
CA VAL A 57 -4.28 8.42 4.65
C VAL A 57 -4.41 7.39 5.78
N ASP A 58 -5.44 6.53 5.73
CA ASP A 58 -5.47 5.34 6.58
C ASP A 58 -4.48 4.30 6.04
N GLN A 59 -3.86 3.53 6.93
CA GLN A 59 -2.99 2.42 6.55
C GLN A 59 -3.35 1.14 7.30
N VAL A 60 -3.43 0.04 6.57
CA VAL A 60 -3.58 -1.31 7.11
C VAL A 60 -2.31 -2.09 6.82
N LEU A 61 -1.70 -2.71 7.83
CA LEU A 61 -0.51 -3.54 7.68
C LEU A 61 -0.85 -4.98 8.06
N ILE A 62 -0.57 -5.91 7.16
CA ILE A 62 -0.80 -7.34 7.31
C ILE A 62 0.57 -8.01 7.29
N PHE A 63 1.00 -8.51 8.44
CA PHE A 63 2.32 -9.12 8.58
C PHE A 63 2.30 -10.55 8.05
N THR A 64 3.26 -10.90 7.20
CA THR A 64 3.32 -12.20 6.51
C THR A 64 4.50 -13.06 6.97
N SER A 65 5.58 -12.43 7.47
CA SER A 65 6.76 -13.13 8.00
C SER A 65 7.49 -12.28 9.03
N GLY A 66 8.32 -12.94 9.86
CA GLY A 66 9.10 -12.28 10.89
C GLY A 66 8.32 -11.95 12.16
N THR A 67 9.01 -11.27 13.07
CA THR A 67 8.46 -10.70 14.31
C THR A 67 8.90 -9.25 14.41
N GLY A 68 8.00 -8.39 14.83
CA GLY A 68 8.26 -6.97 14.96
C GLY A 68 7.64 -6.36 16.20
N LYS A 69 7.89 -5.06 16.36
CA LYS A 69 7.24 -4.21 17.35
C LYS A 69 6.58 -3.04 16.62
N ALA A 70 5.27 -2.94 16.72
CA ALA A 70 4.49 -1.79 16.29
C ALA A 70 4.44 -0.77 17.43
N VAL A 71 4.62 0.50 17.10
CA VAL A 71 4.39 1.64 17.99
C VAL A 71 3.41 2.57 17.28
N VAL A 72 2.19 2.68 17.78
CA VAL A 72 1.13 3.50 17.17
C VAL A 72 0.53 4.41 18.24
N ALA A 73 0.58 5.74 18.02
CA ALA A 73 0.18 6.73 19.02
C ALA A 73 0.84 6.49 20.40
N GLY A 74 2.12 6.08 20.42
CA GLY A 74 2.88 5.75 21.62
C GLY A 74 2.53 4.41 22.29
N LYS A 75 1.55 3.66 21.76
CA LYS A 75 1.23 2.31 22.27
C LYS A 75 2.06 1.26 21.54
N GLU A 76 2.77 0.44 22.32
CA GLU A 76 3.56 -0.67 21.79
C GLU A 76 2.75 -1.97 21.69
N GLN A 77 3.02 -2.76 20.65
CA GLN A 77 2.47 -4.10 20.44
C GLN A 77 3.48 -4.98 19.69
N ASN A 78 3.73 -6.20 20.20
CA ASN A 78 4.48 -7.20 19.43
C ASN A 78 3.59 -7.76 18.32
N VAL A 79 4.15 -7.85 17.11
CA VAL A 79 3.47 -8.35 15.91
C VAL A 79 4.26 -9.49 15.27
N LYS A 80 3.56 -10.39 14.58
CA LYS A 80 4.12 -11.53 13.84
C LYS A 80 3.24 -11.87 12.65
N ALA A 81 3.64 -12.88 11.87
CA ALA A 81 2.83 -13.39 10.76
C ALA A 81 1.35 -13.63 11.14
N SER A 82 0.46 -13.24 10.24
CA SER A 82 -1.02 -13.20 10.37
C SER A 82 -1.60 -12.13 11.30
N ASP A 83 -0.78 -11.33 12.00
CA ASP A 83 -1.29 -10.17 12.72
C ASP A 83 -1.62 -9.03 11.75
N VAL A 84 -2.57 -8.18 12.16
CA VAL A 84 -2.99 -7.00 11.41
C VAL A 84 -2.94 -5.78 12.32
N VAL A 85 -2.38 -4.68 11.81
CA VAL A 85 -2.39 -3.37 12.47
C VAL A 85 -3.09 -2.38 11.55
N VAL A 86 -3.97 -1.56 12.14
CA VAL A 86 -4.63 -0.46 11.44
C VAL A 86 -4.12 0.84 12.07
N VAL A 87 -3.66 1.74 11.23
CA VAL A 87 -3.19 3.07 11.58
C VAL A 87 -4.14 4.09 10.96
N PRO A 88 -4.96 4.78 11.77
CA PRO A 88 -5.82 5.84 11.28
C PRO A 88 -5.01 7.04 10.77
N ALA A 89 -5.54 7.75 9.77
CA ALA A 89 -4.96 8.97 9.22
C ALA A 89 -4.54 9.99 10.30
N GLY A 90 -3.38 10.61 10.11
CA GLY A 90 -2.81 11.58 11.04
C GLY A 90 -2.24 10.97 12.33
N THR A 91 -2.11 9.65 12.40
CA THR A 91 -1.56 8.95 13.58
C THR A 91 -0.08 8.64 13.37
N GLN A 92 0.76 9.08 14.31
CA GLN A 92 2.17 8.70 14.34
C GLN A 92 2.34 7.20 14.55
N HIS A 93 3.18 6.59 13.74
CA HIS A 93 3.42 5.15 13.78
C HIS A 93 4.84 4.79 13.34
N GLN A 94 5.33 3.67 13.87
CA GLN A 94 6.64 3.11 13.55
C GLN A 94 6.61 1.59 13.77
N PHE A 95 7.35 0.85 12.94
CA PHE A 95 7.42 -0.60 12.96
C PHE A 95 8.88 -1.06 12.91
N TYR A 96 9.31 -1.76 13.95
CA TYR A 96 10.66 -2.30 14.07
C TYR A 96 10.66 -3.79 13.76
N ASN A 97 11.66 -4.24 13.01
CA ASN A 97 11.96 -5.67 12.92
C ASN A 97 12.75 -6.11 14.16
N THR A 98 12.14 -6.99 14.96
CA THR A 98 12.73 -7.54 16.20
C THR A 98 13.21 -8.98 16.07
N SER A 99 13.06 -9.59 14.88
CA SER A 99 13.63 -10.90 14.59
C SER A 99 15.15 -10.86 14.61
N LYS A 100 15.78 -12.00 14.96
CA LYS A 100 17.24 -12.13 15.03
C LYS A 100 17.88 -12.55 13.71
N ASP A 101 17.12 -13.22 12.86
CA ASP A 101 17.64 -13.99 11.73
C ASP A 101 16.79 -13.90 10.46
N LYS A 102 15.68 -13.15 10.49
CA LYS A 102 14.77 -13.01 9.35
C LYS A 102 14.23 -11.58 9.21
N PRO A 103 13.91 -11.14 7.98
CA PRO A 103 13.19 -9.89 7.79
C PRO A 103 11.78 -9.95 8.36
N LEU A 104 11.23 -8.77 8.61
CA LEU A 104 9.81 -8.56 8.82
C LEU A 104 9.21 -8.25 7.44
N GLU A 105 8.31 -9.11 6.98
CA GLU A 105 7.63 -8.93 5.69
C GLU A 105 6.16 -8.64 5.94
N LEU A 106 5.61 -7.71 5.16
CA LEU A 106 4.21 -7.32 5.26
C LEU A 106 3.67 -6.86 3.91
N VAL A 107 2.35 -6.99 3.81
CA VAL A 107 1.55 -6.31 2.80
C VAL A 107 0.86 -5.15 3.49
N THR A 108 0.85 -3.97 2.88
CA THR A 108 0.13 -2.82 3.39
C THR A 108 -0.81 -2.23 2.36
N VAL A 109 -1.93 -1.71 2.86
CA VAL A 109 -2.94 -1.00 2.09
C VAL A 109 -3.02 0.43 2.63
N TYR A 110 -2.71 1.40 1.79
CA TYR A 110 -3.02 2.81 2.04
C TYR A 110 -4.40 3.15 1.47
N SER A 111 -5.16 4.04 2.10
CA SER A 111 -6.42 4.58 1.57
C SER A 111 -6.59 6.08 1.89
N PRO A 112 -6.49 6.99 0.91
CA PRO A 112 -6.11 6.80 -0.51
C PRO A 112 -4.64 6.38 -0.71
N ALA A 113 -4.13 6.39 -1.95
CA ALA A 113 -2.74 6.03 -2.24
C ALA A 113 -1.73 7.01 -1.61
N GLU A 114 -0.56 6.52 -1.25
CA GLU A 114 0.52 7.34 -0.66
C GLU A 114 1.67 7.57 -1.65
N HIS A 115 2.08 6.51 -2.35
CA HIS A 115 3.29 6.50 -3.18
C HIS A 115 3.00 6.61 -4.69
N ASP A 116 4.02 6.92 -5.49
CA ASP A 116 3.97 6.84 -6.95
C ASP A 116 3.64 5.40 -7.39
N VAL A 117 2.84 5.25 -8.45
CA VAL A 117 2.43 3.92 -8.92
C VAL A 117 3.59 3.02 -9.36
N LYS A 118 4.76 3.60 -9.63
CA LYS A 118 5.97 2.91 -10.10
C LYS A 118 6.96 2.61 -8.98
N THR A 119 6.61 2.94 -7.75
CA THR A 119 7.55 2.90 -6.63
C THR A 119 8.11 1.52 -6.37
N VAL A 120 9.44 1.47 -6.37
CA VAL A 120 10.29 0.33 -5.98
C VAL A 120 11.51 0.91 -5.27
N HIS A 121 11.51 0.87 -3.94
CA HIS A 121 12.64 1.28 -3.11
C HIS A 121 13.39 0.05 -2.67
N LYS A 122 14.67 -0.06 -3.04
CA LYS A 122 15.52 -1.19 -2.64
C LYS A 122 15.90 -1.11 -1.18
N THR A 123 16.13 0.10 -0.67
CA THR A 123 16.48 0.35 0.73
C THR A 123 15.58 1.44 1.32
N LYS A 124 15.63 1.56 2.65
CA LYS A 124 14.92 2.62 3.37
C LYS A 124 15.43 4.00 2.93
N GLU A 125 16.74 4.16 2.85
CA GLU A 125 17.39 5.43 2.52
C GLU A 125 17.01 5.93 1.12
N GLU A 126 16.91 5.02 0.15
CA GLU A 126 16.41 5.36 -1.20
C GLU A 126 14.95 5.84 -1.13
N GLY A 127 14.12 5.19 -0.30
CA GLY A 127 12.73 5.60 -0.12
C GLY A 127 12.59 6.96 0.54
N ASP A 128 13.30 7.18 1.65
CA ASP A 128 13.32 8.46 2.37
C ASP A 128 13.75 9.61 1.42
N GLU A 129 14.81 9.41 0.61
CA GLU A 129 15.30 10.42 -0.35
C GLU A 129 14.27 10.75 -1.45
N LEU A 130 13.59 9.73 -1.99
CA LEU A 130 12.60 9.92 -3.06
C LEU A 130 11.32 10.58 -2.54
N GLU A 131 10.91 10.30 -1.31
CA GLU A 131 9.79 10.96 -0.64
C GLU A 131 10.15 12.43 -0.32
N GLU A 132 11.29 12.69 0.31
CA GLU A 132 11.74 14.05 0.64
C GLU A 132 11.93 14.94 -0.59
N SER A 133 12.35 14.36 -1.72
CA SER A 133 12.52 15.08 -2.99
C SER A 133 11.25 15.22 -3.82
N GLY A 134 10.11 14.68 -3.35
CA GLY A 134 8.81 14.68 -4.05
C GLY A 134 8.80 13.86 -5.34
N GLN A 135 9.67 12.86 -5.43
CA GLN A 135 9.75 11.92 -6.55
C GLN A 135 8.90 10.66 -6.33
N ASP A 136 8.48 10.40 -5.10
CA ASP A 136 7.55 9.33 -4.73
C ASP A 136 6.20 9.90 -4.25
N GLU A 137 5.40 10.40 -5.19
CA GLU A 137 4.13 11.07 -4.90
C GLU A 137 2.96 10.31 -5.56
N ALA A 138 1.91 10.07 -4.79
CA ALA A 138 0.68 9.49 -5.32
C ALA A 138 0.11 10.32 -6.49
N PRO A 139 -0.48 9.66 -7.50
CA PRO A 139 -1.09 10.39 -8.61
C PRO A 139 -2.36 11.10 -8.17
N GLU A 140 -2.60 12.32 -8.66
CA GLU A 140 -3.76 13.15 -8.27
C GLU A 140 -5.12 12.44 -8.41
N TRP A 141 -5.28 11.57 -9.40
CA TRP A 141 -6.53 10.85 -9.61
C TRP A 141 -6.86 9.86 -8.48
N SER A 142 -5.85 9.38 -7.74
CA SER A 142 -6.02 8.47 -6.61
C SER A 142 -6.43 9.19 -5.32
N GLN A 143 -6.40 10.53 -5.33
CA GLN A 143 -6.78 11.37 -4.20
C GLN A 143 -8.22 11.88 -4.31
N GLN A 144 -8.93 11.53 -5.39
CA GLN A 144 -10.26 12.03 -5.66
C GLN A 144 -11.32 11.32 -4.81
N SER A 145 -12.31 12.08 -4.35
CA SER A 145 -13.45 11.56 -3.60
C SER A 145 -14.30 10.60 -4.43
N LYS A 146 -15.17 9.84 -3.75
CA LYS A 146 -16.20 9.03 -4.40
C LYS A 146 -17.04 9.88 -5.37
N ASP A 147 -17.58 11.00 -4.89
CA ASP A 147 -18.43 11.89 -5.67
C ASP A 147 -17.76 12.42 -6.94
N GLU A 148 -16.47 12.76 -6.87
CA GLU A 148 -15.72 13.23 -8.04
C GLU A 148 -15.49 12.12 -9.05
N ASN A 149 -15.13 10.92 -8.58
CA ASN A 149 -14.97 9.75 -9.45
C ASN A 149 -16.29 9.34 -10.12
N GLU A 150 -17.43 9.44 -9.41
CA GLU A 150 -18.76 9.20 -9.98
C GLU A 150 -19.15 10.27 -11.02
N LYS A 151 -18.94 11.56 -10.72
CA LYS A 151 -19.20 12.67 -11.65
C LYS A 151 -18.36 12.56 -12.92
N GLN A 152 -17.13 12.05 -12.82
CA GLN A 152 -16.25 11.79 -13.95
C GLN A 152 -16.54 10.47 -14.68
N GLY A 153 -17.51 9.68 -14.20
CA GLY A 153 -17.86 8.39 -14.78
C GLY A 153 -16.81 7.31 -14.59
N ARG A 154 -15.83 7.50 -13.70
CA ARG A 154 -14.79 6.52 -13.33
C ARG A 154 -15.32 5.44 -12.40
N VAL A 155 -16.38 5.72 -11.66
CA VAL A 155 -17.09 4.76 -10.80
C VAL A 155 -18.58 4.83 -11.12
N LYS A 156 -19.21 3.67 -11.28
CA LYS A 156 -20.65 3.56 -11.52
C LYS A 156 -21.21 2.40 -10.69
N GLU A 157 -22.24 2.65 -9.89
CA GLU A 157 -22.88 1.59 -9.09
C GLU A 157 -23.43 0.45 -9.97
N SER A 158 -23.83 0.77 -11.21
CA SER A 158 -24.30 -0.22 -12.19
C SER A 158 -23.20 -1.10 -12.78
N GLY A 159 -21.93 -0.80 -12.52
CA GLY A 159 -20.83 -1.16 -13.43
C GLY A 159 -20.88 -0.33 -14.72
N GLY A 160 -19.98 -0.60 -15.65
CA GLY A 160 -19.77 0.16 -16.90
C GLY A 160 -20.98 0.21 -17.85
N PRO A 161 -20.79 0.68 -19.10
CA PRO A 161 -19.50 0.81 -19.79
C PRO A 161 -18.68 1.98 -19.26
N TYR A 162 -17.38 1.76 -19.15
CA TYR A 162 -16.34 2.74 -18.94
C TYR A 162 -15.66 3.05 -20.28
N ASP A 163 -14.85 4.11 -20.29
CA ASP A 163 -14.07 4.47 -21.46
C ASP A 163 -13.12 3.33 -21.85
N GLY A 164 -12.95 3.09 -23.16
CA GLY A 164 -12.10 2.01 -23.67
C GLY A 164 -12.78 0.65 -23.82
N GLY A 165 -14.10 0.56 -23.63
CA GLY A 165 -14.88 -0.66 -23.87
C GLY A 165 -14.92 -1.65 -22.70
N ASP A 166 -14.41 -1.24 -21.55
CA ASP A 166 -14.47 -1.97 -20.29
C ASP A 166 -15.88 -1.83 -19.70
N ASP A 167 -16.65 -2.92 -19.63
CA ASP A 167 -17.99 -2.85 -19.05
C ASP A 167 -18.00 -3.09 -17.55
N GLY A 168 -16.89 -3.49 -16.92
CA GLY A 168 -16.77 -3.79 -15.49
C GLY A 168 -17.92 -4.65 -14.93
N ARG A 169 -18.63 -5.39 -15.80
CA ARG A 169 -19.82 -6.17 -15.43
C ARG A 169 -19.41 -7.62 -15.34
N HIS A 170 -19.89 -8.27 -14.29
CA HIS A 170 -20.11 -9.70 -14.35
C HIS A 170 -21.40 -9.88 -15.15
N GLU A 171 -21.39 -10.64 -16.25
CA GLU A 171 -22.66 -11.04 -16.88
C GLU A 171 -23.57 -11.58 -15.77
N LYS A 172 -24.70 -10.92 -15.52
CA LYS A 172 -25.75 -11.45 -14.65
C LYS A 172 -26.34 -12.65 -15.39
N THR A 173 -25.74 -13.81 -15.18
CA THR A 173 -26.36 -15.09 -15.52
C THR A 173 -27.47 -15.41 -14.52
#